data_AF-A0A832D9J8-F1
#
_entry.id   AF-A0A832D9J8-F1
#
_cell.length_a   1.000
_cell.length_b   1.000
_cell.length_c   1.000
_cell.angle_alpha   90.00
_cell.angle_beta   90.00
_cell.angle_gamma   90.00
#
_symmetry.space_group_name_H-M   'P 1'
#
loop_
_entity.id
_entity.type
_entity.pdbx_description
1 polymer ?
#
loop_
_entity_poly.entity_id
_entity_poly.type
_entity_poly.pdbx_seq_one_letter_code
_entity_poly.pdbx_strand_id
1 'polypeptide(L)'
;MATVWSASRGEFSIGDYYYFSKLTKIAEREKLEMQEEKSFAKLGDYDVIVFNYPEIKFSANDIAKIRKWASMGKKIVFAGYYSNVDRVSQNVNRVAKYFGLRINYDLIKDEEKNYGDPMFPFAKCGDLEVLMPCSASVSGGKSFVVGKGIFGAVSGNVLVLGTAVFWDNYSIEIANNREFALKVLRGEF
;
A
#
# COMPACT_ATOMS: atom_id res chain seq x y z
N MET A 1 6.03 -18.02 1.55
CA MET A 1 5.50 -16.86 2.27
C MET A 1 4.30 -16.41 1.48
N ALA A 2 3.12 -16.48 2.10
CA ALA A 2 1.85 -16.30 1.42
C ALA A 2 1.34 -14.87 1.61
N THR A 3 0.93 -14.25 0.51
CA THR A 3 0.44 -12.87 0.48
C THR A 3 -1.03 -12.87 0.12
N VAL A 4 -1.82 -12.13 0.89
CA VAL A 4 -3.25 -11.96 0.61
C VAL A 4 -3.57 -10.52 0.28
N TRP A 5 -4.28 -10.35 -0.82
CA TRP A 5 -4.95 -9.12 -1.19
C TRP A 5 -6.35 -9.12 -0.59
N SER A 6 -6.63 -8.17 0.29
CA SER A 6 -7.96 -8.06 0.86
C SER A 6 -8.94 -7.51 -0.16
N ALA A 7 -10.13 -8.11 -0.21
CA ALA A 7 -11.32 -7.58 -0.89
C ALA A 7 -12.50 -7.53 0.10
N SER A 8 -12.20 -7.26 1.37
CA SER A 8 -13.14 -7.34 2.50
C SER A 8 -13.65 -5.98 2.99
N ARG A 9 -13.01 -4.89 2.55
CA ARG A 9 -13.32 -3.50 2.87
C ARG A 9 -13.47 -2.62 1.64
N GLY A 10 -13.95 -3.19 0.54
CA GLY A 10 -14.19 -2.43 -0.70
C GLY A 10 -12.90 -2.02 -1.41
N GLU A 11 -11.79 -2.73 -1.16
CA GLU A 11 -10.57 -2.60 -1.94
C GLU A 11 -10.83 -2.93 -3.41
N PHE A 12 -10.09 -2.28 -4.32
CA PHE A 12 -10.02 -2.74 -5.70
C PHE A 12 -9.52 -4.19 -5.74
N SER A 13 -10.24 -5.06 -6.46
CA SER A 13 -9.87 -6.46 -6.62
C SER A 13 -8.54 -6.59 -7.36
N ILE A 14 -7.63 -7.43 -6.88
CA ILE A 14 -6.39 -7.78 -7.61
C ILE A 14 -6.70 -8.56 -8.90
N GLY A 15 -7.88 -9.18 -8.97
CA GLY A 15 -8.42 -9.81 -10.18
C GLY A 15 -8.93 -8.81 -11.22
N ASP A 16 -9.01 -7.51 -10.91
CA ASP A 16 -9.42 -6.51 -11.89
C ASP A 16 -8.35 -6.39 -12.99
N TYR A 17 -8.74 -6.82 -14.20
CA TYR A 17 -7.83 -6.85 -15.34
C TYR A 17 -7.37 -5.45 -15.75
N TYR A 18 -8.23 -4.44 -15.61
CA TYR A 18 -7.96 -3.07 -16.02
C TYR A 18 -6.90 -2.42 -15.13
N TYR A 19 -6.93 -2.71 -13.83
CA TYR A 19 -5.99 -2.14 -12.89
C TYR A 19 -4.75 -3.00 -12.62
N PHE A 20 -4.86 -4.33 -12.54
CA PHE A 20 -3.77 -5.14 -11.94
C PHE A 20 -3.34 -6.37 -12.74
N SER A 21 -3.81 -6.55 -13.97
CA SER A 21 -3.40 -7.71 -14.79
C SER A 21 -1.88 -7.85 -14.99
N LYS A 22 -1.12 -6.73 -15.05
CA LYS A 22 0.35 -6.77 -15.10
C LYS A 22 0.96 -7.21 -13.78
N LEU A 23 0.48 -6.68 -12.65
CA LEU A 23 0.97 -7.05 -11.31
C LEU A 23 0.74 -8.55 -11.05
N THR A 24 -0.43 -9.07 -11.39
CA THR A 24 -0.75 -10.50 -11.25
C THR A 24 0.18 -11.37 -12.09
N LYS A 25 0.41 -11.03 -13.37
CA LYS A 25 1.38 -11.75 -14.23
C LYS A 25 2.81 -11.68 -13.70
N ILE A 26 3.20 -10.55 -13.11
CA ILE A 26 4.51 -10.39 -12.47
C ILE A 26 4.60 -11.33 -11.26
N ALA A 27 3.60 -11.32 -10.37
CA ALA A 27 3.57 -12.20 -9.20
C ALA A 27 3.64 -13.69 -9.58
N GLU A 28 2.89 -14.11 -10.61
CA GLU A 28 2.92 -15.48 -11.14
C GLU A 28 4.31 -15.88 -11.67
N ARG A 29 4.94 -15.02 -12.47
CA ARG A 29 6.30 -15.26 -13.01
C ARG A 29 7.34 -15.38 -11.90
N GLU A 30 7.18 -14.58 -10.85
CA GLU A 30 8.06 -14.58 -9.67
C GLU A 30 7.68 -15.68 -8.65
N LYS A 31 6.69 -16.52 -8.98
CA LYS A 31 6.19 -17.62 -8.15
C LYS A 31 5.75 -17.17 -6.75
N LEU A 32 5.18 -15.97 -6.66
CA LEU A 32 4.59 -15.47 -5.42
C LEU A 32 3.23 -16.13 -5.17
N GLU A 33 3.05 -16.69 -3.99
CA GLU A 33 1.77 -17.20 -3.51
C GLU A 33 0.87 -16.03 -3.14
N MET A 34 0.14 -15.51 -4.13
CA MET A 34 -0.79 -14.39 -3.96
C MET A 34 -2.24 -14.86 -4.10
N GLN A 35 -3.10 -14.50 -3.15
CA GLN A 35 -4.53 -14.81 -3.19
C GLN A 35 -5.37 -13.57 -2.91
N GLU A 36 -6.58 -13.52 -3.46
CA GLU A 36 -7.59 -12.56 -3.03
C GLU A 36 -8.51 -13.19 -1.99
N GLU A 37 -8.83 -12.46 -0.91
CA GLU A 37 -9.75 -12.94 0.12
C GLU A 37 -10.76 -11.87 0.53
N LYS A 38 -12.04 -12.27 0.48
CA LYS A 38 -13.19 -11.41 0.82
C LYS A 38 -13.59 -11.54 2.29
N SER A 39 -13.26 -12.65 2.93
CA SER A 39 -13.49 -12.87 4.35
C SER A 39 -12.39 -12.25 5.19
N PHE A 40 -12.71 -11.16 5.89
CA PHE A 40 -11.78 -10.50 6.80
C PHE A 40 -11.17 -11.46 7.83
N ALA A 41 -11.91 -12.47 8.29
CA ALA A 41 -11.42 -13.41 9.29
C ALA A 41 -10.26 -14.29 8.78
N LYS A 42 -10.27 -14.65 7.49
CA LYS A 42 -9.27 -15.52 6.86
C LYS A 42 -7.97 -14.81 6.50
N LEU A 43 -7.97 -13.47 6.49
CA LEU A 43 -6.75 -12.70 6.22
C LEU A 43 -5.61 -13.04 7.19
N GLY A 44 -5.96 -13.43 8.42
CA GLY A 44 -5.02 -13.86 9.45
C GLY A 44 -4.27 -15.16 9.14
N ASP A 45 -4.60 -15.89 8.08
CA ASP A 45 -3.93 -17.14 7.71
C ASP A 45 -2.65 -16.90 6.90
N TYR A 46 -2.44 -15.66 6.42
CA TYR A 46 -1.35 -15.29 5.50
C TYR A 46 -0.24 -14.49 6.19
N ASP A 47 0.94 -14.47 5.59
CA ASP A 47 2.13 -13.81 6.15
C ASP A 47 2.12 -12.30 5.87
N VAL A 48 1.71 -11.92 4.66
CA VAL A 48 1.56 -10.52 4.22
C VAL A 48 0.10 -10.24 3.90
N ILE A 49 -0.46 -9.17 4.45
CA ILE A 49 -1.85 -8.76 4.27
C ILE A 49 -1.87 -7.37 3.65
N VAL A 50 -2.47 -7.26 2.46
CA VAL A 50 -2.59 -6.01 1.71
C VAL A 50 -4.01 -5.47 1.79
N PHE A 51 -4.15 -4.24 2.28
CA PHE A 51 -5.36 -3.44 2.22
C PHE A 51 -5.14 -2.30 1.22
N ASN A 52 -5.44 -2.55 -0.05
CA ASN A 52 -5.26 -1.60 -1.14
C ASN A 52 -6.52 -0.76 -1.36
N TYR A 53 -6.49 0.53 -1.01
CA TYR A 53 -7.63 1.43 -1.18
C TYR A 53 -8.92 0.99 -0.42
N PRO A 54 -8.89 0.77 0.91
CA PRO A 54 -10.08 0.33 1.65
C PRO A 54 -11.13 1.44 1.81
N GLU A 55 -12.24 1.36 1.06
CA GLU A 55 -13.36 2.30 1.10
C GLU A 55 -14.33 2.09 2.28
N ILE A 56 -14.38 0.87 2.81
CA ILE A 56 -15.25 0.51 3.93
C ILE A 56 -14.52 0.72 5.26
N LYS A 57 -15.20 1.39 6.19
CA LYS A 57 -14.72 1.60 7.56
C LYS A 57 -14.38 0.27 8.26
N PHE A 58 -13.19 0.21 8.86
CA PHE A 58 -12.81 -0.84 9.81
C PHE A 58 -13.58 -0.70 11.14
N SER A 59 -14.18 -1.79 11.59
CA SER A 59 -14.81 -1.90 12.91
C SER A 59 -13.77 -2.03 14.03
N ALA A 60 -14.21 -1.90 15.28
CA ALA A 60 -13.33 -2.12 16.44
C ALA A 60 -12.74 -3.54 16.48
N ASN A 61 -13.53 -4.55 16.08
CA ASN A 61 -13.07 -5.93 15.99
C ASN A 61 -11.99 -6.11 14.91
N ASP A 62 -12.16 -5.44 13.77
CA ASP A 62 -11.19 -5.49 12.67
C ASP A 62 -9.84 -4.90 13.11
N ILE A 63 -9.89 -3.74 13.76
CA ILE A 63 -8.72 -3.07 14.33
C ILE A 63 -8.03 -3.98 15.34
N ALA A 64 -8.79 -4.63 16.24
CA ALA A 64 -8.21 -5.54 17.24
C ALA A 64 -7.50 -6.73 16.58
N LYS A 65 -8.09 -7.32 15.54
CA LYS A 65 -7.50 -8.42 14.77
C LYS A 65 -6.23 -7.98 14.04
N ILE A 66 -6.26 -6.85 13.34
CA ILE A 66 -5.09 -6.28 12.65
C ILE A 66 -3.93 -6.05 13.62
N ARG A 67 -4.21 -5.46 14.78
CA ARG A 67 -3.19 -5.27 15.83
C ARG A 67 -2.60 -6.59 16.33
N LYS A 68 -3.45 -7.60 16.55
CA LYS A 68 -3.00 -8.95 16.94
C LYS A 68 -2.14 -9.60 15.86
N TRP A 69 -2.53 -9.49 14.60
CA TRP A 69 -1.76 -10.03 13.47
C TRP A 69 -0.37 -9.38 13.38
N ALA A 70 -0.31 -8.05 13.46
CA ALA A 70 0.96 -7.32 13.46
C ALA A 70 1.87 -7.74 14.63
N SER A 71 1.30 -7.94 15.83
CA SER A 71 2.08 -8.40 17.00
C SER A 71 2.54 -9.85 16.89
N MET A 72 1.89 -10.66 16.04
CA MET A 72 2.27 -12.03 15.73
C MET A 72 3.33 -12.12 14.62
N GLY A 73 3.86 -10.99 14.14
CA GLY A 73 4.90 -10.95 13.11
C GLY A 73 4.38 -10.84 11.67
N LYS A 74 3.07 -10.83 11.45
CA LYS A 74 2.49 -10.67 10.10
C LYS A 74 2.74 -9.27 9.58
N LYS A 75 3.09 -9.18 8.29
CA LYS A 75 3.33 -7.93 7.58
C LYS A 75 2.01 -7.37 7.08
N ILE A 76 1.74 -6.11 7.35
CA ILE A 76 0.47 -5.46 7.00
C ILE A 76 0.76 -4.21 6.18
N VAL A 77 0.14 -4.13 5.01
CA VAL A 77 0.29 -3.02 4.08
C VAL A 77 -1.04 -2.30 3.96
N PHE A 78 -1.03 -0.99 4.15
CA PHE A 78 -2.14 -0.11 3.80
C PHE A 78 -1.71 0.84 2.69
N ALA A 79 -2.49 0.90 1.62
CA ALA A 79 -2.28 1.88 0.54
C ALA A 79 -3.48 2.81 0.46
N GLY A 80 -3.24 4.12 0.59
CA GLY A 80 -4.25 5.17 0.55
C GLY A 80 -4.31 5.89 -0.79
N TYR A 81 -4.78 7.13 -0.74
CA TYR A 81 -4.82 8.01 -1.92
C TYR A 81 -4.82 9.48 -1.47
N TYR A 82 -4.44 10.39 -2.37
CA TYR A 82 -4.36 11.81 -2.07
C TYR A 82 -5.70 12.40 -1.58
N SER A 83 -5.60 13.50 -0.84
CA SER A 83 -6.73 14.34 -0.41
C SER A 83 -7.90 13.61 0.27
N ASN A 84 -7.68 12.40 0.79
CA ASN A 84 -8.71 11.57 1.40
C ASN A 84 -9.93 11.32 0.50
N VAL A 85 -9.69 11.18 -0.81
CA VAL A 85 -10.71 10.74 -1.77
C VAL A 85 -11.34 9.42 -1.28
N ASP A 86 -12.66 9.30 -1.42
CA ASP A 86 -13.50 8.20 -0.95
C ASP A 86 -13.34 7.83 0.53
N ARG A 87 -12.78 8.76 1.33
CA ARG A 87 -12.47 8.56 2.74
C ARG A 87 -11.46 7.44 3.02
N VAL A 88 -10.68 7.04 2.01
CA VAL A 88 -9.71 5.94 2.14
C VAL A 88 -8.66 6.26 3.21
N SER A 89 -8.04 7.43 3.15
CA SER A 89 -7.03 7.85 4.14
C SER A 89 -7.62 7.92 5.55
N GLN A 90 -8.88 8.32 5.70
CA GLN A 90 -9.62 8.30 6.96
C GLN A 90 -9.82 6.87 7.47
N ASN A 91 -10.19 5.93 6.60
CA ASN A 91 -10.36 4.53 6.96
C ASN A 91 -9.04 3.89 7.37
N VAL A 92 -7.97 4.10 6.61
CA VAL A 92 -6.61 3.64 6.96
C VAL A 92 -6.17 4.23 8.31
N ASN A 93 -6.36 5.54 8.53
CA ASN A 93 -5.97 6.22 9.76
C ASN A 93 -6.69 5.72 11.02
N ARG A 94 -7.87 5.10 10.90
CA ARG A 94 -8.54 4.45 12.05
C ARG A 94 -7.72 3.30 12.61
N VAL A 95 -6.93 2.63 11.76
CA VAL A 95 -6.05 1.53 12.12
C VAL A 95 -4.63 2.03 12.36
N ALA A 96 -4.07 2.79 11.42
CA ALA A 96 -2.67 3.22 11.40
C ALA A 96 -2.26 4.02 12.66
N LYS A 97 -3.18 4.78 13.26
CA LYS A 97 -2.92 5.53 14.50
C LYS A 97 -2.43 4.68 15.67
N TYR A 98 -2.84 3.40 15.72
CA TYR A 98 -2.39 2.48 16.79
C TYR A 98 -0.94 2.04 16.61
N PHE A 99 -0.33 2.34 15.47
CA PHE A 99 1.06 2.09 15.14
C PHE A 99 1.87 3.40 15.05
N GLY A 100 1.27 4.54 15.41
CA GLY A 100 1.91 5.85 15.30
C GLY A 100 2.10 6.32 13.85
N LEU A 101 1.30 5.81 12.91
CA LEU A 101 1.33 6.15 11.49
C LEU A 101 0.07 6.93 11.08
N ARG A 102 0.20 7.79 10.07
CA ARG A 102 -0.92 8.57 9.52
C ARG A 102 -0.70 8.92 8.05
N ILE A 103 -1.71 8.72 7.21
CA ILE A 103 -1.81 9.35 5.88
C ILE A 103 -2.44 10.74 6.05
N ASN A 104 -1.77 11.78 5.60
CA ASN A 104 -2.29 13.14 5.62
C ASN A 104 -3.35 13.33 4.53
N TYR A 105 -4.18 14.37 4.65
CA TYR A 105 -5.25 14.65 3.69
C TYR A 105 -4.77 15.70 2.69
N ASP A 106 -3.58 15.48 2.17
CA ASP A 106 -2.87 16.36 1.25
C ASP A 106 -2.56 15.63 -0.06
N LEU A 107 -1.83 16.32 -0.92
CA LEU A 107 -1.33 15.81 -2.19
C LEU A 107 0.12 16.25 -2.31
N ILE A 108 1.02 15.29 -2.54
CA ILE A 108 2.39 15.60 -2.93
C ILE A 108 2.42 15.88 -4.43
N LYS A 109 2.93 17.05 -4.80
CA LYS A 109 3.30 17.39 -6.18
C LYS A 109 4.80 17.66 -6.26
N ASP A 110 5.42 17.26 -7.36
CA ASP A 110 6.81 17.61 -7.66
C ASP A 110 6.90 18.18 -9.09
N GLU A 111 7.10 19.49 -9.21
CA GLU A 111 7.21 20.18 -10.50
C GLU A 111 8.50 19.83 -11.27
N GLU A 112 9.51 19.30 -10.58
CA GLU A 112 10.85 19.07 -11.14
C GLU A 112 11.13 17.58 -11.38
N LYS A 113 10.76 16.72 -10.43
CA LYS A 113 11.02 15.27 -10.49
C LYS A 113 9.71 14.50 -10.58
N ASN A 114 9.17 14.46 -11.79
CA ASN A 114 7.94 13.76 -12.10
C ASN A 114 7.97 13.05 -13.46
N TYR A 115 6.97 12.22 -13.70
CA TYR A 115 6.75 11.54 -14.97
C TYR A 115 5.73 12.29 -15.83
N GLY A 116 6.13 13.45 -16.36
CA GLY A 116 5.33 14.25 -17.29
C GLY A 116 4.13 15.00 -16.68
N ASP A 117 3.81 14.74 -15.41
CA ASP A 117 2.76 15.41 -14.64
C ASP A 117 3.21 15.54 -13.17
N PRO A 118 3.17 16.72 -12.55
CA PRO A 118 3.57 16.92 -11.16
C PRO A 118 2.87 16.02 -10.12
N MET A 119 1.69 15.47 -10.44
CA MET A 119 0.98 14.48 -9.61
C MET A 119 1.56 13.06 -9.71
N PHE A 120 2.55 12.84 -10.57
CA PHE A 120 3.28 11.59 -10.77
C PHE A 120 4.75 11.76 -10.35
N PRO A 121 5.03 12.11 -9.08
CA PRO A 121 6.38 12.39 -8.61
C PRO A 121 7.21 11.10 -8.51
N PHE A 122 8.51 11.25 -8.78
CA PHE A 122 9.50 10.22 -8.44
C PHE A 122 9.91 10.34 -6.96
N ALA A 123 10.16 9.19 -6.34
CA ALA A 123 10.64 9.05 -4.98
C ALA A 123 11.66 7.90 -4.90
N LYS A 124 12.22 7.65 -3.72
CA LYS A 124 13.18 6.57 -3.49
C LYS A 124 12.78 5.66 -2.33
N CYS A 125 13.04 4.37 -2.51
CA CYS A 125 12.98 3.35 -1.46
C CYS A 125 14.33 2.61 -1.43
N GLY A 126 15.25 3.06 -0.57
CA GLY A 126 16.66 2.65 -0.64
C GLY A 126 17.27 3.07 -1.97
N ASP A 127 17.81 2.11 -2.71
CA ASP A 127 18.41 2.33 -4.03
C ASP A 127 17.39 2.32 -5.18
N LEU A 128 16.13 1.96 -4.91
CA LEU A 128 15.07 1.92 -5.93
C LEU A 128 14.51 3.33 -6.16
N GLU A 129 14.49 3.77 -7.42
CA GLU A 129 13.71 4.94 -7.83
C GLU A 129 12.31 4.48 -8.24
N VAL A 130 11.29 5.09 -7.65
CA VAL A 130 9.90 4.65 -7.79
C VAL A 130 9.00 5.82 -8.13
N LEU A 131 8.03 5.59 -9.02
CA LEU A 131 6.96 6.51 -9.30
C LEU A 131 5.86 6.36 -8.24
N MET A 132 5.41 7.47 -7.64
CA MET A 132 4.40 7.47 -6.59
C MET A 132 3.23 8.40 -6.92
N PRO A 133 2.38 8.04 -7.91
CA PRO A 133 1.34 8.93 -8.39
C PRO A 133 0.25 9.19 -7.36
N CYS A 134 -0.39 10.37 -7.48
CA CYS A 134 -1.61 10.72 -6.76
C CYS A 134 -1.51 10.41 -5.25
N SER A 135 -0.37 10.78 -4.65
CA SER A 135 -0.01 10.35 -3.31
C SER A 135 -0.25 11.44 -2.26
N ALA A 136 -0.81 11.04 -1.13
CA ALA A 136 -0.75 11.83 0.10
C ALA A 136 0.58 11.64 0.82
N SER A 137 0.98 12.60 1.65
CA SER A 137 2.12 12.42 2.54
C SER A 137 1.78 11.51 3.72
N VAL A 138 2.78 10.77 4.22
CA VAL A 138 2.65 9.87 5.37
C VAL A 138 3.53 10.40 6.51
N SER A 139 2.98 10.44 7.71
CA SER A 139 3.65 10.92 8.93
C SER A 139 3.75 9.83 9.99
N GLY A 140 4.80 9.95 10.82
CA GLY A 140 5.12 9.02 11.89
C GLY A 140 5.90 7.79 11.40
N GLY A 141 6.32 6.94 12.34
CA GLY A 141 7.18 5.79 12.06
C GLY A 141 8.53 6.16 11.42
N LYS A 142 9.18 5.17 10.81
CA LYS A 142 10.40 5.33 10.01
C LYS A 142 10.01 5.55 8.55
N SER A 143 10.51 6.63 7.95
CA SER A 143 10.32 6.89 6.52
C SER A 143 10.85 5.73 5.67
N PHE A 144 10.06 5.30 4.69
CA PHE A 144 10.34 4.15 3.84
C PHE A 144 10.43 4.53 2.36
N VAL A 145 9.52 5.41 1.90
CA VAL A 145 9.57 5.97 0.53
C VAL A 145 9.66 7.49 0.64
N VAL A 146 10.74 8.08 0.12
CA VAL A 146 11.08 9.50 0.31
C VAL A 146 11.41 10.18 -1.01
N GLY A 147 10.83 11.35 -1.25
CA GLY A 147 11.10 12.23 -2.38
C GLY A 147 10.88 13.68 -1.96
N LYS A 148 10.07 14.44 -2.69
CA LYS A 148 9.61 15.78 -2.27
C LYS A 148 8.90 15.78 -0.91
N GLY A 149 8.31 14.65 -0.54
CA GLY A 149 7.74 14.37 0.78
C GLY A 149 7.97 12.90 1.18
N ILE A 150 7.33 12.48 2.27
CA ILE A 150 7.33 11.08 2.70
C ILE A 150 6.09 10.41 2.09
N PHE A 151 6.30 9.53 1.13
CA PHE A 151 5.25 8.80 0.41
C PHE A 151 4.84 7.50 1.12
N GLY A 152 5.69 7.01 2.03
CA GLY A 152 5.43 5.82 2.81
C GLY A 152 6.29 5.73 4.06
N ALA A 153 5.74 5.13 5.11
CA ALA A 153 6.43 4.94 6.37
C ALA A 153 6.06 3.60 7.02
N VAL A 154 6.98 3.08 7.83
CA VAL A 154 6.88 1.79 8.50
C VAL A 154 6.94 1.97 10.02
N SER A 155 6.13 1.19 10.73
CA SER A 155 6.20 1.07 12.18
C SER A 155 5.95 -0.39 12.58
N GLY A 156 6.96 -1.05 13.14
CA GLY A 156 6.93 -2.49 13.42
C GLY A 156 6.69 -3.30 12.14
N ASN A 157 5.61 -4.06 12.09
CA ASN A 157 5.23 -4.88 10.93
C ASN A 157 4.18 -4.22 10.02
N VAL A 158 3.96 -2.91 10.15
CA VAL A 158 2.95 -2.18 9.38
C VAL A 158 3.60 -1.14 8.48
N LEU A 159 3.34 -1.25 7.18
CA LEU A 159 3.66 -0.27 6.14
C LEU A 159 2.41 0.51 5.77
N VAL A 160 2.53 1.83 5.71
CA VAL A 160 1.50 2.73 5.18
C VAL A 160 2.07 3.49 3.99
N LEU A 161 1.38 3.43 2.86
CA LEU A 161 1.70 4.13 1.62
C LEU A 161 0.61 5.16 1.32
N GLY A 162 1.02 6.35 0.87
CA GLY A 162 0.13 7.44 0.52
C GLY A 162 -0.64 7.25 -0.79
N THR A 163 -0.33 6.19 -1.55
CA THR A 163 -0.96 5.87 -2.83
C THR A 163 -1.12 4.36 -3.03
N ALA A 164 -2.23 3.99 -3.65
CA ALA A 164 -2.59 2.65 -4.11
C ALA A 164 -2.29 2.42 -5.61
N VAL A 165 -1.84 3.45 -6.34
CA VAL A 165 -1.70 3.37 -7.80
C VAL A 165 -0.28 3.07 -8.28
N PHE A 166 0.73 3.06 -7.39
CA PHE A 166 2.12 2.79 -7.78
C PHE A 166 2.32 1.41 -8.44
N TRP A 167 1.45 0.45 -8.18
CA TRP A 167 1.52 -0.92 -8.70
C TRP A 167 0.37 -1.27 -9.67
N ASP A 168 -0.38 -0.28 -10.15
CA ASP A 168 -1.38 -0.49 -11.19
C ASP A 168 -0.73 -0.71 -12.57
N ASN A 169 -1.54 -1.07 -13.56
CA ASN A 169 -1.09 -1.37 -14.92
C ASN A 169 -0.38 -0.20 -15.61
N TYR A 170 -0.65 1.03 -15.19
CA TYR A 170 0.01 2.22 -15.72
C TYR A 170 1.42 2.37 -15.10
N SER A 171 1.50 2.29 -13.78
CA SER A 171 2.68 2.66 -13.01
C SER A 171 3.69 1.53 -12.85
N ILE A 172 3.25 0.27 -12.89
CA ILE A 172 4.09 -0.89 -12.53
C ILE A 172 5.33 -1.08 -13.43
N GLU A 173 5.30 -0.59 -14.67
CA GLU A 173 6.41 -0.69 -15.62
C GLU A 173 7.31 0.56 -15.66
N ILE A 174 7.03 1.57 -14.82
CA ILE A 174 7.79 2.81 -14.77
C ILE A 174 8.84 2.73 -13.65
N ALA A 175 10.06 3.18 -13.94
CA ALA A 175 11.21 3.14 -13.04
C ALA A 175 11.40 1.75 -12.41
N ASN A 176 11.53 1.65 -11.09
CA ASN A 176 11.66 0.39 -10.36
C ASN A 176 10.36 -0.04 -9.65
N ASN A 177 9.19 0.36 -10.16
CA ASN A 177 7.91 0.05 -9.53
C ASN A 177 7.63 -1.45 -9.47
N ARG A 178 8.10 -2.23 -10.45
CA ARG A 178 8.02 -3.70 -10.41
C ARG A 178 8.79 -4.26 -9.23
N GLU A 179 10.07 -3.90 -9.08
CA GLU A 179 10.93 -4.37 -7.99
C GLU A 179 10.38 -3.92 -6.64
N PHE A 180 9.89 -2.70 -6.56
CA PHE A 180 9.27 -2.17 -5.35
C PHE A 180 7.96 -2.88 -4.99
N ALA A 181 7.08 -3.15 -5.96
CA ALA A 181 5.85 -3.92 -5.72
C ALA A 181 6.17 -5.34 -5.22
N LEU A 182 7.17 -6.01 -5.80
CA LEU A 182 7.63 -7.32 -5.32
C LEU A 182 8.19 -7.24 -3.91
N LYS A 183 8.99 -6.20 -3.59
CA LYS A 183 9.50 -5.95 -2.24
C LYS A 183 8.37 -5.81 -1.22
N VAL A 184 7.33 -5.04 -1.55
CA VAL A 184 6.15 -4.85 -0.70
C VAL A 184 5.35 -6.14 -0.55
N LEU A 185 5.07 -6.85 -1.65
CA LEU A 185 4.36 -8.14 -1.64
C LEU A 185 5.15 -9.23 -0.92
N ARG A 186 6.48 -9.10 -0.85
CA ARG A 186 7.37 -9.96 -0.07
C ARG A 186 7.49 -9.54 1.41
N GLY A 187 6.79 -8.49 1.84
CA GLY A 187 6.84 -8.03 3.23
C GLY A 187 8.20 -7.48 3.66
N GLU A 188 9.04 -7.07 2.69
CA GLU A 188 10.41 -6.64 2.92
C GLU A 188 10.48 -5.14 3.28
N PHE A 189 9.93 -4.82 4.45
CA PHE A 189 9.91 -3.48 5.04
C PHE A 189 9.97 -3.52 6.57
#